data_AF-A0A7C1UQG3-F1
#
_entry.id   AF-A0A7C1UQG3-F1
#
_cell.length_a   1.000
_cell.length_b   1.000
_cell.length_c   1.000
_cell.angle_alpha   90.00
_cell.angle_beta   90.00
_cell.angle_gamma   90.00
#
_symmetry.space_group_name_H-M   'P 1'
#
loop_
_entity.id
_entity.type
_entity.pdbx_description
1 polymer ?
#
loop_
_entity_poly.entity_id
_entity_poly.type
_entity_poly.pdbx_seq_one_letter_code
_entity_poly.pdbx_strand_id
1 'polypeptide(L)'
;GFRIGHDTYGEPDPAFPCDIKNECNVRLDKITHEGGAFIYDYDFGDGWEHDLIIEKILPAEPGTDYPVCLDGQRACPPEDCGGPHGYASMLEALHDPNNEEHEEIMEWLGDGFDAEAFDVDTVNRFVTEPGETPVSSVVEIPVYEDTVLASYTPAELIDIMIEHEDRVPRNVIDACVSRGEQMLEVLTPIAQPNDELEKTSDGHWWLRLHAVMILGLIPGEHAGLLLVDFIHGMNREEDENLQEWLSGYWPALLLNKPQSVVVPLREICMDQKCDWFMRTNIMEAVLALAHQRGETELEQTLDWAAQIVANEDEDWDCRLLIANDLLDYPRDRHRALISKLAARQNGLGFHFDEKDISKAYADGKDTPGWERFNNPWDFYDNKQIINRQSRWQEEDQEDDIDSNTIDIMDGESDHYDQITYQRDTPKIGRNDPCPCDSGKKYKKCCMGKEQIM
;
A
#
# COMPACT_ATOMS: atom_id res chain seq x y z
N GLY A 1 0.11 19.28 1.21
CA GLY A 1 0.94 20.39 0.66
C GLY A 1 0.31 21.73 0.98
N PHE A 2 1.07 22.82 1.00
CA PHE A 2 0.57 24.17 1.31
C PHE A 2 0.35 25.02 0.06
N ARG A 3 -0.77 25.73 -0.04
CA ARG A 3 -1.07 26.69 -1.11
C ARG A 3 -1.09 28.11 -0.56
N ILE A 4 -0.11 28.92 -0.95
CA ILE A 4 0.04 30.32 -0.51
C ILE A 4 0.04 31.24 -1.73
N GLY A 5 -1.10 31.90 -1.98
CA GLY A 5 -1.27 32.74 -3.15
C GLY A 5 -1.26 31.92 -4.45
N HIS A 6 -0.25 32.13 -5.29
CA HIS A 6 -0.06 31.35 -6.54
C HIS A 6 1.03 30.28 -6.40
N ASP A 7 1.71 30.22 -5.26
CA ASP A 7 2.78 29.26 -5.01
C ASP A 7 2.24 28.06 -4.24
N THR A 8 2.71 26.87 -4.61
CA THR A 8 2.49 25.63 -3.85
C THR A 8 3.81 25.22 -3.21
N TYR A 9 3.73 24.84 -1.93
CA TYR A 9 4.84 24.30 -1.17
C TYR A 9 4.50 22.87 -0.77
N GLY A 10 5.47 21.99 -0.83
CA GLY A 10 5.27 20.57 -0.57
C GLY A 10 6.56 19.83 -0.81
N GLU A 11 6.51 18.51 -0.69
CA GLU A 11 7.59 17.67 -1.18
C GLU A 11 7.65 17.77 -2.71
N PRO A 12 8.76 18.27 -3.31
CA PRO A 12 8.90 18.28 -4.75
C PRO A 12 9.07 16.85 -5.24
N ASP A 13 8.14 16.42 -6.07
CA ASP A 13 8.21 15.11 -6.71
C ASP A 13 9.05 15.22 -8.00
N PRO A 14 10.20 14.54 -8.11
CA PRO A 14 11.02 14.54 -9.33
C PRO A 14 10.32 13.89 -10.54
N ALA A 15 9.37 12.98 -10.30
CA ALA A 15 8.57 12.32 -11.32
C ALA A 15 7.42 13.21 -11.83
N PHE A 16 6.97 14.17 -11.01
CA PHE A 16 6.02 15.21 -11.39
C PHE A 16 6.63 16.60 -11.20
N PRO A 17 7.46 17.09 -12.15
CA PRO A 17 8.03 18.43 -12.09
C PRO A 17 6.93 19.49 -12.24
N CYS A 18 6.29 19.77 -11.12
CA CYS A 18 5.38 20.87 -10.88
C CYS A 18 6.18 22.02 -10.26
N ASP A 19 5.69 23.25 -10.39
CA ASP A 19 6.26 24.42 -9.69
C ASP A 19 5.96 24.35 -8.17
N ILE A 20 6.26 23.21 -7.53
CA ILE A 20 6.17 23.01 -6.08
C ILE A 20 7.52 23.33 -5.45
N LYS A 21 7.49 24.24 -4.47
CA LYS A 21 8.67 24.62 -3.70
C LYS A 21 8.83 23.67 -2.51
N ASN A 22 10.04 23.18 -2.28
CA ASN A 22 10.32 22.30 -1.15
C ASN A 22 9.99 23.00 0.18
N GLU A 23 9.05 22.44 0.93
CA GLU A 23 8.58 23.00 2.19
C GLU A 23 9.67 23.03 3.29
N CYS A 24 10.60 22.08 3.33
CA CYS A 24 11.70 22.04 4.31
C CYS A 24 12.69 23.21 4.12
N ASN A 25 12.75 23.80 2.94
CA ASN A 25 13.68 24.90 2.62
C ASN A 25 13.09 26.28 2.92
N VAL A 26 11.87 26.35 3.45
CA VAL A 26 11.13 27.60 3.58
C VAL A 26 10.63 27.76 5.01
N ARG A 27 10.95 28.91 5.60
CA ARG A 27 10.44 29.28 6.93
C ARG A 27 9.12 30.02 6.81
N LEU A 28 8.19 29.74 7.74
CA LEU A 28 6.88 30.38 7.78
C LEU A 28 6.97 31.92 7.81
N ASP A 29 7.91 32.50 8.58
CA ASP A 29 8.11 33.95 8.67
C ASP A 29 8.55 34.64 7.35
N LYS A 30 8.90 33.86 6.32
CA LYS A 30 9.30 34.37 5.00
C LYS A 30 8.19 34.38 3.98
N ILE A 31 7.15 33.57 4.18
CA ILE A 31 6.09 33.33 3.19
C ILE A 31 4.73 33.80 3.64
N THR A 32 4.57 34.14 4.92
CA THR A 32 3.35 34.74 5.44
C THR A 32 3.67 35.89 6.40
N HIS A 33 2.64 36.62 6.79
CA HIS A 33 2.67 37.77 7.68
C HIS A 33 1.44 37.74 8.58
N GLU A 34 1.43 38.58 9.61
CA GLU A 34 0.24 38.76 10.44
C GLU A 34 -0.97 39.16 9.58
N GLY A 35 -2.08 38.43 9.71
CA GLY A 35 -3.27 38.54 8.87
C GLY A 35 -3.22 37.74 7.56
N GLY A 36 -2.12 37.06 7.27
CA GLY A 36 -2.00 36.16 6.12
C GLY A 36 -2.81 34.88 6.30
N ALA A 37 -3.31 34.34 5.18
CA ALA A 37 -4.05 33.08 5.14
C ALA A 37 -3.53 32.20 4.01
N PHE A 38 -3.56 30.90 4.21
CA PHE A 38 -3.16 29.88 3.23
C PHE A 38 -3.85 28.56 3.52
N ILE A 39 -3.84 27.65 2.54
CA ILE A 39 -4.50 26.35 2.65
C ILE A 39 -3.43 25.27 2.85
N TYR A 40 -3.72 24.30 3.70
CA TYR A 40 -3.00 23.04 3.78
C TYR A 40 -3.89 21.91 3.28
N ASP A 41 -3.46 21.28 2.19
CA ASP A 41 -4.11 20.11 1.62
C ASP A 41 -3.50 18.85 2.27
N TYR A 42 -4.32 18.03 2.90
CA TYR A 42 -3.96 16.76 3.54
C TYR A 42 -4.70 15.63 2.84
N ASP A 43 -4.01 14.49 2.70
CA ASP A 43 -4.51 13.29 2.02
C ASP A 43 -5.07 13.57 0.61
N PHE A 44 -4.26 13.29 -0.42
CA PHE A 44 -4.70 13.52 -1.81
C PHE A 44 -5.74 12.51 -2.32
N GLY A 45 -6.03 11.45 -1.58
CA GLY A 45 -7.15 10.55 -1.83
C GLY A 45 -8.47 11.19 -1.35
N ASP A 46 -8.55 11.51 -0.06
CA ASP A 46 -9.76 12.02 0.60
C ASP A 46 -9.97 13.54 0.40
N GLY A 47 -8.91 14.28 0.11
CA GLY A 47 -8.96 15.70 -0.27
C GLY A 47 -9.31 16.64 0.88
N TRP A 48 -8.69 16.47 2.06
CA TRP A 48 -8.88 17.37 3.19
C TRP A 48 -8.21 18.73 2.94
N GLU A 49 -8.95 19.82 3.15
CA GLU A 49 -8.43 21.19 3.04
C GLU A 49 -8.54 21.90 4.40
N HIS A 50 -7.40 22.35 4.94
CA HIS A 50 -7.32 23.13 6.17
C HIS A 50 -7.00 24.59 5.88
N ASP A 51 -7.88 25.50 6.31
CA ASP A 51 -7.62 26.94 6.27
C ASP A 51 -6.71 27.36 7.43
N LEU A 52 -5.50 27.81 7.10
CA LEU A 52 -4.50 28.29 8.07
C LEU A 52 -4.41 29.81 8.04
N ILE A 53 -4.74 30.44 9.17
CA ILE A 53 -4.77 31.90 9.32
C ILE A 53 -3.77 32.34 10.40
N ILE A 54 -2.84 33.23 10.05
CA ILE A 54 -1.90 33.81 11.01
C ILE A 54 -2.56 35.01 11.68
N GLU A 55 -3.20 34.78 12.81
CA GLU A 55 -3.92 35.85 13.50
C GLU A 55 -2.99 36.92 14.09
N LYS A 56 -1.87 36.49 14.70
CA LYS A 56 -0.90 37.36 15.39
C LYS A 56 0.50 36.78 15.37
N ILE A 57 1.51 37.66 15.35
CA ILE A 57 2.92 37.29 15.56
C ILE A 57 3.40 37.91 16.86
N LEU A 58 3.69 37.06 17.85
CA LEU A 58 4.09 37.49 19.20
C LEU A 58 5.54 37.10 19.51
N PRO A 59 6.22 37.83 20.42
CA PRO A 59 7.50 37.37 20.97
C PRO A 59 7.33 36.02 21.67
N ALA A 60 8.26 35.09 21.45
CA ALA A 60 8.27 33.80 22.14
C ALA A 60 8.36 34.00 23.66
N GLU A 61 7.55 33.25 24.40
CA GLU A 61 7.53 33.32 25.86
C GLU A 61 8.74 32.57 26.46
N PRO A 62 9.51 33.19 27.37
CA PRO A 62 10.67 32.52 27.96
C PRO A 62 10.28 31.28 28.76
N GLY A 63 10.85 30.13 28.40
CA GLY A 63 10.65 28.86 29.10
C GLY A 63 9.42 28.07 28.68
N THR A 64 8.76 28.45 27.59
CA THR A 64 7.66 27.70 26.96
C THR A 64 8.19 26.86 25.80
N ASP A 65 7.86 25.58 25.79
CA ASP A 65 8.09 24.68 24.66
C ASP A 65 6.90 24.78 23.68
N TYR A 66 7.19 24.98 22.40
CA TYR A 66 6.19 25.13 21.33
C TYR A 66 6.27 23.91 20.40
N PRO A 67 5.17 23.51 19.71
CA PRO A 67 3.85 24.17 19.66
C PRO A 67 2.99 23.98 20.91
N VAL A 68 2.00 24.86 21.09
CA VAL A 68 1.00 24.77 22.16
C VAL A 68 -0.37 25.03 21.54
N CYS A 69 -1.31 24.10 21.69
CA CYS A 69 -2.70 24.28 21.38
C CYS A 69 -3.35 25.17 22.44
N LEU A 70 -3.92 26.30 22.02
CA LEU A 70 -4.56 27.24 22.94
C LEU A 70 -6.06 27.01 23.07
N ASP A 71 -6.70 26.52 22.02
CA ASP A 71 -8.15 26.32 21.93
C ASP A 71 -8.50 25.42 20.73
N GLY A 72 -9.72 24.88 20.71
CA GLY A 72 -10.27 24.09 19.61
C GLY A 72 -11.68 23.58 19.91
N GLN A 73 -12.30 22.95 18.93
CA GLN A 73 -13.65 22.43 19.05
C GLN A 73 -13.85 21.23 18.12
N ARG A 74 -14.69 20.28 18.58
CA ARG A 74 -15.07 19.05 17.87
C ARG A 74 -13.89 18.09 17.68
N ALA A 75 -14.21 16.82 17.44
CA ALA A 75 -13.21 15.81 17.17
C ALA A 75 -12.64 15.99 15.76
N CYS A 76 -11.38 15.57 15.57
CA CYS A 76 -10.81 15.42 14.24
C CYS A 76 -11.61 14.34 13.47
N PRO A 77 -11.89 14.51 12.18
CA PRO A 77 -12.40 13.42 11.35
C PRO A 77 -11.48 12.19 11.45
N PRO A 78 -12.04 10.97 11.53
CA PRO A 78 -11.25 9.75 11.42
C PRO A 78 -10.51 9.69 10.07
N GLU A 79 -9.33 9.07 10.07
CA GLU A 79 -8.61 8.79 8.82
C GLU A 79 -9.43 7.88 7.90
N ASP A 80 -9.22 8.02 6.59
CA ASP A 80 -9.88 7.23 5.53
C ASP A 80 -11.42 7.23 5.56
N CYS A 81 -12.05 8.23 6.19
CA CYS A 81 -13.51 8.32 6.22
C CYS A 81 -14.14 8.83 4.91
N GLY A 82 -13.37 8.99 3.84
CA GLY A 82 -13.84 9.42 2.52
C GLY A 82 -13.97 10.93 2.38
N GLY A 83 -13.08 11.67 3.04
CA GLY A 83 -13.00 13.13 2.98
C GLY A 83 -14.18 13.86 3.62
N PRO A 84 -14.33 15.17 3.36
CA PRO A 84 -15.41 15.98 3.95
C PRO A 84 -16.83 15.47 3.65
N HIS A 85 -17.01 14.82 2.50
CA HIS A 85 -18.29 14.24 2.11
C HIS A 85 -18.56 12.92 2.82
N GLY A 86 -17.58 12.02 2.90
CA GLY A 86 -17.71 10.77 3.63
C GLY A 86 -17.94 11.00 5.13
N TYR A 87 -17.20 11.94 5.73
CA TYR A 87 -17.42 12.34 7.12
C TYR A 87 -18.84 12.89 7.38
N ALA A 88 -19.39 13.68 6.44
CA ALA A 88 -20.76 14.19 6.58
C ALA A 88 -21.80 13.04 6.54
N SER A 89 -21.66 12.11 5.59
CA SER A 89 -22.51 10.92 5.49
C SER A 89 -22.41 10.04 6.74
N MET A 90 -21.19 9.86 7.25
CA MET A 90 -20.92 9.13 8.49
C MET A 90 -21.65 9.76 9.69
N LEU A 91 -21.61 11.08 9.85
CA LEU A 91 -22.35 11.77 10.92
C LEU A 91 -23.87 11.63 10.78
N GLU A 92 -24.40 11.63 9.56
CA GLU A 92 -25.82 11.39 9.29
C GLU A 92 -26.23 9.96 9.67
N ALA A 93 -25.41 8.96 9.31
CA ALA A 93 -25.61 7.57 9.67
C ALA A 93 -25.56 7.37 11.19
N LEU A 94 -24.60 7.98 11.89
CA LEU A 94 -24.51 7.92 13.36
C LEU A 94 -25.74 8.53 14.07
N HIS A 95 -26.35 9.58 13.49
CA HIS A 95 -27.46 10.27 14.12
C HIS A 95 -28.82 9.58 13.94
N ASP A 96 -29.01 8.79 12.88
CA ASP A 96 -30.25 8.05 12.62
C ASP A 96 -30.05 6.53 12.74
N PRO A 97 -30.49 5.91 13.85
CA PRO A 97 -30.43 4.46 14.02
C PRO A 97 -31.24 3.64 13.00
N ASN A 98 -32.06 4.28 12.16
CA ASN A 98 -32.79 3.62 11.07
C ASN A 98 -32.12 3.81 9.70
N ASN A 99 -30.98 4.51 9.65
CA ASN A 99 -30.16 4.58 8.45
C ASN A 99 -29.64 3.17 8.15
N GLU A 100 -29.71 2.76 6.88
CA GLU A 100 -29.27 1.44 6.43
C GLU A 100 -27.77 1.21 6.70
N GLU A 101 -26.98 2.28 6.81
CA GLU A 101 -25.53 2.28 7.03
C GLU A 101 -25.15 2.43 8.52
N HIS A 102 -26.12 2.56 9.44
CA HIS A 102 -25.84 2.84 10.86
C HIS A 102 -25.02 1.73 11.55
N GLU A 103 -25.37 0.46 11.32
CA GLU A 103 -24.69 -0.68 11.96
C GLU A 103 -23.26 -0.83 11.45
N GLU A 104 -23.03 -0.64 10.14
CA GLU A 104 -21.72 -0.73 9.50
C GLU A 104 -20.78 0.40 9.96
N ILE A 105 -21.27 1.64 10.00
CA ILE A 105 -20.48 2.78 10.48
C ILE A 105 -20.14 2.65 11.97
N MET A 106 -21.04 2.12 12.79
CA MET A 106 -20.75 1.86 14.21
C MET A 106 -19.71 0.75 14.39
N GLU A 107 -19.71 -0.28 13.54
CA GLU A 107 -18.69 -1.33 13.56
C GLU A 107 -17.32 -0.77 13.11
N TRP A 108 -17.30 0.04 12.05
CA TRP A 108 -16.09 0.65 11.52
C TRP A 108 -15.42 1.64 12.49
N LEU A 109 -16.20 2.51 13.13
CA LEU A 109 -15.69 3.48 14.11
C LEU A 109 -15.25 2.86 15.44
N GLY A 110 -15.75 1.66 15.75
CA GLY A 110 -15.61 1.04 17.05
C GLY A 110 -16.30 1.82 18.19
N ASP A 111 -15.95 1.46 19.43
CA ASP A 111 -16.49 2.12 20.63
C ASP A 111 -15.71 3.41 20.96
N GLY A 112 -16.42 4.54 21.08
CA GLY A 112 -15.89 5.73 21.78
C GLY A 112 -15.70 6.99 20.94
N PHE A 113 -16.03 6.99 19.64
CA PHE A 113 -16.01 8.21 18.83
C PHE A 113 -17.16 9.17 19.21
N ASP A 114 -16.83 10.39 19.60
CA ASP A 114 -17.78 11.49 19.82
C ASP A 114 -17.35 12.69 18.98
N ALA A 115 -18.13 13.02 17.95
CA ALA A 115 -17.84 14.11 17.02
C ALA A 115 -17.73 15.48 17.70
N GLU A 116 -18.32 15.66 18.87
CA GLU A 116 -18.28 16.93 19.62
C GLU A 116 -17.20 16.96 20.70
N ALA A 117 -16.46 15.87 20.90
CA ALA A 117 -15.40 15.80 21.89
C ALA A 117 -14.14 16.58 21.45
N PHE A 118 -13.65 17.46 22.32
CA PHE A 118 -12.37 18.13 22.17
C PHE A 118 -11.80 18.45 23.56
N ASP A 119 -10.52 18.16 23.78
CA ASP A 119 -9.82 18.48 25.02
C ASP A 119 -8.42 19.04 24.74
N VAL A 120 -8.23 20.31 25.08
CA VAL A 120 -6.98 21.06 24.83
C VAL A 120 -5.80 20.48 25.60
N ASP A 121 -6.03 19.92 26.79
CA ASP A 121 -4.97 19.30 27.60
C ASP A 121 -4.51 17.99 26.95
N THR A 122 -5.44 17.22 26.39
CA THR A 122 -5.14 16.02 25.59
C THR A 122 -4.36 16.37 24.33
N VAL A 123 -4.78 17.36 23.55
CA VAL A 123 -4.02 17.82 22.37
C VAL A 123 -2.63 18.31 22.76
N ASN A 124 -2.53 19.10 23.84
CA ASN A 124 -1.23 19.56 24.32
C ASN A 124 -0.33 18.44 24.77
N ARG A 125 -0.85 17.35 25.36
CA ARG A 125 -0.02 16.17 25.63
C ARG A 125 0.57 15.62 24.33
N PHE A 126 -0.23 15.44 23.29
CA PHE A 126 0.27 14.97 21.98
C PHE A 126 1.29 15.92 21.33
N VAL A 127 1.10 17.23 21.43
CA VAL A 127 2.00 18.20 20.75
C VAL A 127 3.19 18.68 21.61
N THR A 128 3.17 18.46 22.93
CA THR A 128 4.24 18.86 23.87
C THR A 128 5.00 17.68 24.47
N GLU A 129 4.46 16.46 24.41
CA GLU A 129 5.34 15.31 24.35
C GLU A 129 6.33 15.64 23.22
N PRO A 130 7.65 15.64 23.47
CA PRO A 130 8.60 15.62 22.38
C PRO A 130 8.29 14.30 21.71
N GLY A 131 7.29 14.31 20.80
CA GLY A 131 6.62 13.11 20.31
C GLY A 131 7.76 12.19 20.04
N GLU A 132 7.84 11.10 20.84
CA GLU A 132 9.10 10.44 21.13
C GLU A 132 9.89 10.53 19.85
N THR A 133 11.00 11.29 19.80
CA THR A 133 11.88 11.15 18.63
C THR A 133 12.10 9.65 18.62
N PRO A 134 11.43 8.91 17.71
CA PRO A 134 11.06 7.53 17.96
C PRO A 134 12.37 6.90 18.27
N VAL A 135 12.51 6.36 19.50
CA VAL A 135 13.81 6.07 20.13
C VAL A 135 14.78 5.82 19.01
N SER A 136 15.56 6.85 18.67
CA SER A 136 16.41 6.73 17.50
C SER A 136 17.55 5.87 18.01
N SER A 137 17.31 4.55 18.09
CA SER A 137 18.03 3.66 17.21
C SER A 137 18.09 4.41 15.88
N VAL A 138 19.18 5.15 15.71
CA VAL A 138 19.51 5.73 14.42
C VAL A 138 19.36 4.54 13.48
N VAL A 139 18.34 4.58 12.62
CA VAL A 139 18.14 3.54 11.61
C VAL A 139 19.45 3.54 10.84
N GLU A 140 20.31 2.59 11.16
CA GLU A 140 21.67 2.57 10.65
C GLU A 140 21.57 1.97 9.25
N ILE A 141 21.34 2.85 8.28
CA ILE A 141 21.40 2.47 6.88
C ILE A 141 22.86 2.07 6.61
N PRO A 142 23.11 0.82 6.17
CA PRO A 142 24.46 0.38 5.92
C PRO A 142 25.07 1.22 4.79
N VAL A 143 26.31 1.66 4.99
CA VAL A 143 27.04 2.48 4.01
C VAL A 143 28.12 1.63 3.38
N TYR A 144 28.05 1.48 2.06
CA TYR A 144 29.07 0.80 1.28
C TYR A 144 29.72 1.76 0.31
N GLU A 145 31.05 1.77 0.28
CA GLU A 145 31.81 2.47 -0.74
C GLU A 145 31.70 1.73 -2.08
N ASP A 146 31.45 2.44 -3.18
CA ASP A 146 31.31 1.83 -4.51
C ASP A 146 32.55 1.01 -4.92
N THR A 147 33.73 1.42 -4.43
CA THR A 147 34.99 0.69 -4.68
C THR A 147 35.05 -0.67 -4.00
N VAL A 148 34.39 -0.79 -2.84
CA VAL A 148 34.26 -2.07 -2.10
C VAL A 148 33.23 -2.93 -2.80
N LEU A 149 32.05 -2.39 -3.13
CA LEU A 149 31.00 -3.11 -3.86
C LEU A 149 31.48 -3.63 -5.22
N ALA A 150 32.35 -2.89 -5.91
CA ALA A 150 32.96 -3.33 -7.17
C ALA A 150 33.83 -4.59 -7.03
N SER A 151 34.34 -4.89 -5.82
CA SER A 151 35.13 -6.08 -5.55
C SER A 151 34.29 -7.31 -5.18
N TYR A 152 33.02 -7.12 -4.80
CA TYR A 152 32.15 -8.20 -4.35
C TYR A 152 31.63 -9.05 -5.51
N THR A 153 31.55 -10.34 -5.26
CA THR A 153 30.88 -11.32 -6.12
C THR A 153 29.36 -11.17 -6.05
N PRO A 154 28.61 -11.67 -7.04
CA PRO A 154 27.14 -11.67 -6.97
C PRO A 154 26.59 -12.31 -5.69
N ALA A 155 27.19 -13.40 -5.21
CA ALA A 155 26.76 -14.06 -3.97
C ALA A 155 26.98 -13.16 -2.74
N GLU A 156 28.12 -12.47 -2.63
CA GLU A 156 28.37 -11.54 -1.52
C GLU A 156 27.42 -10.32 -1.56
N LEU A 157 26.95 -9.90 -2.74
CA LEU A 157 25.92 -8.87 -2.85
C LEU A 157 24.53 -9.38 -2.41
N ILE A 158 24.23 -10.65 -2.64
CA ILE A 158 23.01 -11.31 -2.13
C ILE A 158 23.05 -11.43 -0.61
N ASP A 159 24.20 -11.74 -0.03
CA ASP A 159 24.35 -11.79 1.43
C ASP A 159 24.03 -10.44 2.08
N ILE A 160 24.39 -9.30 1.46
CA ILE A 160 23.99 -7.95 1.92
C ILE A 160 22.47 -7.80 1.94
N MET A 161 21.77 -8.28 0.90
CA MET A 161 20.31 -8.19 0.82
C MET A 161 19.61 -9.02 1.90
N ILE A 162 20.15 -10.20 2.19
CA ILE A 162 19.63 -11.06 3.27
C ILE A 162 19.89 -10.41 4.63
N GLU A 163 21.07 -9.82 4.84
CA GLU A 163 21.45 -9.21 6.12
C GLU A 163 20.67 -7.93 6.42
N HIS A 164 20.46 -7.09 5.41
CA HIS A 164 19.91 -5.75 5.60
C HIS A 164 18.46 -5.59 5.20
N GLU A 165 17.87 -6.59 4.53
CA GLU A 165 16.45 -6.64 4.22
C GLU A 165 15.98 -5.34 3.52
N ASP A 166 14.92 -4.70 3.99
CA ASP A 166 14.40 -3.45 3.40
C ASP A 166 15.31 -2.21 3.52
N ARG A 167 16.42 -2.30 4.27
CA ARG A 167 17.39 -1.22 4.50
C ARG A 167 18.54 -1.23 3.49
N VAL A 168 18.51 -2.13 2.50
CA VAL A 168 19.52 -2.19 1.44
C VAL A 168 19.62 -0.84 0.71
N PRO A 169 20.81 -0.24 0.58
CA PRO A 169 20.97 1.05 -0.08
C PRO A 169 21.03 0.91 -1.61
N ARG A 170 20.64 1.97 -2.31
CA ARG A 170 20.57 1.98 -3.79
C ARG A 170 21.85 1.53 -4.50
N ASN A 171 23.02 1.90 -4.01
CA ASN A 171 24.27 1.56 -4.69
C ASN A 171 24.61 0.06 -4.64
N VAL A 172 24.05 -0.71 -3.69
CA VAL A 172 24.13 -2.19 -3.69
C VAL A 172 23.32 -2.76 -4.86
N ILE A 173 22.12 -2.24 -5.10
CA ILE A 173 21.28 -2.64 -6.24
C ILE A 173 21.96 -2.30 -7.56
N ASP A 174 22.52 -1.09 -7.69
CA ASP A 174 23.25 -0.69 -8.88
C ASP A 174 24.50 -1.57 -9.11
N ALA A 175 25.19 -1.97 -8.03
CA ALA A 175 26.29 -2.93 -8.10
C ALA A 175 25.81 -4.30 -8.61
N CYS A 176 24.63 -4.77 -8.19
CA CYS A 176 24.03 -6.00 -8.70
C CYS A 176 23.73 -5.92 -10.19
N VAL A 177 23.07 -4.84 -10.62
CA VAL A 177 22.73 -4.60 -12.03
C VAL A 177 23.99 -4.55 -12.90
N SER A 178 25.08 -3.96 -12.41
CA SER A 178 26.35 -3.88 -13.14
C SER A 178 27.00 -5.26 -13.42
N ARG A 179 26.59 -6.33 -12.72
CA ARG A 179 27.07 -7.70 -12.97
C ARG A 179 26.36 -8.40 -14.13
N GLY A 180 25.22 -7.87 -14.60
CA GLY A 180 24.49 -8.39 -15.75
C GLY A 180 24.21 -9.89 -15.64
N GLU A 181 24.62 -10.67 -16.64
CA GLU A 181 24.40 -12.13 -16.70
C GLU A 181 24.90 -12.90 -15.46
N GLN A 182 26.01 -12.46 -14.85
CA GLN A 182 26.51 -13.13 -13.63
C GLN A 182 25.54 -12.98 -12.46
N MET A 183 24.79 -11.87 -12.40
CA MET A 183 23.73 -11.71 -11.41
C MET A 183 22.51 -12.55 -11.77
N LEU A 184 22.13 -12.61 -13.04
CA LEU A 184 21.00 -13.43 -13.49
C LEU A 184 21.18 -14.91 -13.13
N GLU A 185 22.39 -15.45 -13.24
CA GLU A 185 22.71 -16.83 -12.82
C GLU A 185 22.43 -17.08 -11.33
N VAL A 186 22.65 -16.08 -10.48
CA VAL A 186 22.40 -16.16 -9.03
C VAL A 186 20.95 -15.87 -8.67
N LEU A 187 20.26 -15.01 -9.43
CA LEU A 187 18.83 -14.74 -9.22
C LEU A 187 17.92 -15.86 -9.73
N THR A 188 18.36 -16.65 -10.72
CA THR A 188 17.58 -17.77 -11.28
C THR A 188 17.03 -18.73 -10.22
N PRO A 189 17.84 -19.26 -9.28
CA PRO A 189 17.32 -20.14 -8.23
C PRO A 189 16.40 -19.43 -7.21
N ILE A 190 16.44 -18.10 -7.12
CA ILE A 190 15.56 -17.30 -6.23
C ILE A 190 14.17 -17.11 -6.85
N ALA A 191 14.09 -17.09 -8.19
CA ALA A 191 12.83 -17.02 -8.93
C ALA A 191 11.98 -18.30 -8.80
N GLN A 192 12.59 -19.41 -8.39
CA GLN A 192 11.93 -20.71 -8.29
C GLN A 192 11.50 -20.98 -6.85
N PRO A 193 10.31 -21.58 -6.64
CA PRO A 193 9.86 -22.01 -5.32
C PRO A 193 10.91 -22.88 -4.64
N ASN A 194 11.27 -22.56 -3.39
CA ASN A 194 12.26 -23.35 -2.65
C ASN A 194 11.95 -23.40 -1.16
N ASP A 195 11.23 -24.45 -0.78
CA ASP A 195 10.86 -24.80 0.60
C ASP A 195 12.03 -24.82 1.60
N GLU A 196 13.29 -24.92 1.17
CA GLU A 196 14.46 -24.87 2.05
C GLU A 196 14.95 -23.44 2.31
N LEU A 197 14.81 -22.53 1.34
CA LEU A 197 15.15 -21.10 1.48
C LEU A 197 14.10 -20.36 2.31
N GLU A 198 12.84 -20.72 2.20
CA GLU A 198 11.75 -20.10 3.00
C GLU A 198 11.84 -20.44 4.49
N LYS A 199 12.52 -21.52 4.86
CA LYS A 199 12.65 -21.99 6.26
C LYS A 199 13.81 -21.36 7.02
N THR A 200 14.68 -20.59 6.35
CA THR A 200 15.98 -20.20 6.92
C THR A 200 16.02 -18.83 7.59
N SER A 201 15.15 -17.87 7.23
CA SER A 201 14.98 -16.60 7.96
C SER A 201 13.80 -15.77 7.42
N ASP A 202 13.22 -14.90 8.26
CA ASP A 202 12.20 -13.91 7.89
C ASP A 202 12.67 -12.96 6.76
N GLY A 203 13.97 -12.66 6.64
CA GLY A 203 14.53 -11.82 5.57
C GLY A 203 14.48 -12.38 4.14
N HIS A 204 14.07 -13.64 3.93
CA HIS A 204 14.10 -14.25 2.60
C HIS A 204 13.07 -13.68 1.62
N TRP A 205 11.95 -13.14 2.10
CA TRP A 205 10.97 -12.53 1.21
C TRP A 205 11.47 -11.17 0.67
N TRP A 206 12.21 -10.40 1.48
CA TRP A 206 12.88 -9.17 1.03
C TRP A 206 13.87 -9.46 -0.11
N LEU A 207 14.60 -10.56 -0.02
CA LEU A 207 15.49 -10.98 -1.10
C LEU A 207 14.75 -11.19 -2.43
N ARG A 208 13.54 -11.76 -2.40
CA ARG A 208 12.71 -11.93 -3.60
C ARG A 208 12.27 -10.59 -4.17
N LEU A 209 11.83 -9.65 -3.32
CA LEU A 209 11.51 -8.28 -3.72
C LEU A 209 12.72 -7.63 -4.41
N HIS A 210 13.90 -7.69 -3.80
CA HIS A 210 15.12 -7.14 -4.39
C HIS A 210 15.50 -7.81 -5.70
N ALA A 211 15.32 -9.13 -5.81
CA ALA A 211 15.56 -9.85 -7.06
C ALA A 211 14.69 -9.31 -8.20
N VAL A 212 13.38 -9.12 -7.97
CA VAL A 212 12.47 -8.51 -8.96
C VAL A 212 12.93 -7.10 -9.33
N MET A 213 13.30 -6.28 -8.34
CA MET A 213 13.76 -4.90 -8.56
C MET A 213 15.06 -4.83 -9.40
N ILE A 214 16.01 -5.72 -9.15
CA ILE A 214 17.26 -5.86 -9.92
C ILE A 214 16.95 -6.31 -11.34
N LEU A 215 16.12 -7.34 -11.49
CA LEU A 215 15.68 -7.82 -12.80
C LEU A 215 14.98 -6.72 -13.60
N GLY A 216 14.20 -5.87 -12.95
CA GLY A 216 13.57 -4.70 -13.54
C GLY A 216 14.58 -3.77 -14.22
N LEU A 217 15.74 -3.54 -13.61
CA LEU A 217 16.78 -2.67 -14.14
C LEU A 217 17.64 -3.32 -15.24
N ILE A 218 17.81 -4.65 -15.23
CA ILE A 218 18.60 -5.36 -16.23
C ILE A 218 17.78 -5.51 -17.53
N PRO A 219 18.19 -4.90 -18.66
CA PRO A 219 17.49 -5.08 -19.92
C PRO A 219 17.80 -6.46 -20.52
N GLY A 220 16.89 -6.96 -21.36
CA GLY A 220 17.11 -8.17 -22.15
C GLY A 220 16.11 -9.29 -21.86
N GLU A 221 16.17 -10.33 -22.70
CA GLU A 221 15.22 -11.44 -22.68
C GLU A 221 15.35 -12.31 -21.43
N HIS A 222 16.57 -12.65 -21.02
CA HIS A 222 16.81 -13.51 -19.86
C HIS A 222 16.22 -12.90 -18.57
N ALA A 223 16.49 -11.62 -18.31
CA ALA A 223 15.94 -10.93 -17.14
C ALA A 223 14.40 -10.83 -17.19
N GLY A 224 13.83 -10.60 -18.38
CA GLY A 224 12.38 -10.53 -18.55
C GLY A 224 11.67 -11.88 -18.38
N LEU A 225 12.28 -12.98 -18.84
CA LEU A 225 11.74 -14.32 -18.60
C LEU A 225 11.87 -14.73 -17.13
N LEU A 226 12.92 -14.30 -16.41
CA LEU A 226 12.99 -14.50 -14.97
C LEU A 226 11.90 -13.73 -14.22
N LEU A 227 11.53 -12.50 -14.64
CA LEU A 227 10.37 -11.81 -14.08
C LEU A 227 9.06 -12.59 -14.29
N VAL A 228 8.89 -13.20 -15.47
CA VAL A 228 7.76 -14.11 -15.74
C VAL A 228 7.77 -15.31 -14.80
N ASP A 229 8.94 -15.89 -14.53
CA ASP A 229 9.07 -17.00 -13.57
C ASP A 229 8.67 -16.56 -12.15
N PHE A 230 9.08 -15.36 -11.71
CA PHE A 230 8.66 -14.79 -10.43
C PHE A 230 7.14 -14.62 -10.35
N ILE A 231 6.50 -14.09 -11.40
CA ILE A 231 5.05 -13.94 -11.47
C ILE A 231 4.34 -15.29 -11.31
N HIS A 232 4.81 -16.33 -12.01
CA HIS A 232 4.28 -17.67 -11.86
C HIS A 232 4.54 -18.30 -10.48
N GLY A 233 5.67 -17.96 -9.85
CA GLY A 233 6.02 -18.35 -8.48
C GLY A 233 5.04 -17.78 -7.46
N MET A 234 4.87 -16.46 -7.46
CA MET A 234 3.94 -15.76 -6.56
C MET A 234 2.51 -16.32 -6.63
N ASN A 235 2.02 -16.57 -7.85
CA ASN A 235 0.69 -17.12 -8.01
C ASN A 235 0.56 -18.57 -7.50
N ARG A 236 1.62 -19.38 -7.58
CA ARG A 236 1.59 -20.78 -7.10
C ARG A 236 1.63 -20.86 -5.58
N GLU A 237 2.37 -19.95 -4.97
CA GLU A 237 2.63 -19.91 -3.53
C GLU A 237 1.57 -19.10 -2.77
N GLU A 238 0.65 -18.43 -3.49
CA GLU A 238 -0.32 -17.49 -2.88
C GLU A 238 0.41 -16.42 -2.04
N ASP A 239 1.57 -15.92 -2.55
CA ASP A 239 2.39 -14.91 -1.87
C ASP A 239 1.76 -13.53 -2.02
N GLU A 240 0.72 -13.25 -1.21
CA GLU A 240 -0.04 -12.01 -1.24
C GLU A 240 0.84 -10.78 -0.93
N ASN A 241 1.76 -10.91 0.03
CA ASN A 241 2.66 -9.82 0.44
C ASN A 241 3.50 -9.31 -0.74
N LEU A 242 4.20 -10.21 -1.45
CA LEU A 242 5.05 -9.78 -2.56
C LEU A 242 4.23 -9.22 -3.73
N GLN A 243 3.01 -9.74 -3.94
CA GLN A 243 2.09 -9.22 -4.96
C GLN A 243 1.63 -7.80 -4.64
N GLU A 244 1.28 -7.51 -3.39
CA GLU A 244 0.87 -6.18 -2.94
C GLU A 244 2.02 -5.17 -3.09
N TRP A 245 3.23 -5.50 -2.63
CA TRP A 245 4.39 -4.61 -2.73
C TRP A 245 4.78 -4.27 -4.17
N LEU A 246 4.53 -5.17 -5.11
CA LEU A 246 4.84 -5.00 -6.53
C LEU A 246 3.65 -4.50 -7.35
N SER A 247 2.47 -4.37 -6.74
CA SER A 247 1.27 -3.94 -7.45
C SER A 247 1.46 -2.55 -8.06
N GLY A 248 1.00 -2.38 -9.30
CA GLY A 248 1.18 -1.15 -10.09
C GLY A 248 2.60 -0.93 -10.63
N TYR A 249 3.64 -1.57 -10.08
CA TYR A 249 5.04 -1.37 -10.53
C TYR A 249 5.44 -2.28 -11.71
N TRP A 250 4.65 -3.30 -12.03
CA TRP A 250 4.94 -4.24 -13.12
C TRP A 250 5.23 -3.59 -14.48
N PRO A 251 4.48 -2.56 -14.93
CA PRO A 251 4.83 -1.79 -16.10
C PRO A 251 6.27 -1.26 -16.07
N ALA A 252 6.67 -0.57 -15.00
CA ALA A 252 8.02 -0.02 -14.85
C ALA A 252 9.11 -1.11 -14.90
N LEU A 253 8.88 -2.24 -14.25
CA LEU A 253 9.81 -3.37 -14.18
C LEU A 253 9.99 -4.08 -15.54
N LEU A 254 8.95 -4.05 -16.40
CA LEU A 254 8.94 -4.75 -17.69
C LEU A 254 9.23 -3.85 -18.90
N LEU A 255 9.17 -2.52 -18.77
CA LEU A 255 9.28 -1.57 -19.89
C LEU A 255 10.58 -1.61 -20.69
N ASN A 256 11.68 -2.10 -20.12
CA ASN A 256 12.96 -2.24 -20.83
C ASN A 256 13.16 -3.64 -21.46
N LYS A 257 12.12 -4.49 -21.46
CA LYS A 257 12.19 -5.87 -21.92
C LYS A 257 11.76 -6.04 -23.40
N PRO A 258 12.35 -7.00 -24.13
CA PRO A 258 12.09 -7.17 -25.55
C PRO A 258 10.70 -7.79 -25.84
N GLN A 259 10.31 -7.78 -27.12
CA GLN A 259 9.03 -8.34 -27.59
C GLN A 259 8.78 -9.78 -27.14
N SER A 260 9.84 -10.59 -27.05
CA SER A 260 9.71 -12.01 -26.72
C SER A 260 9.09 -12.28 -25.35
N VAL A 261 9.15 -11.32 -24.43
CA VAL A 261 8.55 -11.41 -23.10
C VAL A 261 7.04 -11.16 -23.13
N VAL A 262 6.50 -10.50 -24.15
CA VAL A 262 5.05 -10.19 -24.20
C VAL A 262 4.19 -11.41 -24.45
N VAL A 263 4.68 -12.43 -25.16
CA VAL A 263 3.91 -13.66 -25.36
C VAL A 263 3.60 -14.35 -24.03
N PRO A 264 4.58 -14.69 -23.16
CA PRO A 264 4.27 -15.29 -21.87
C PRO A 264 3.46 -14.38 -20.93
N LEU A 265 3.66 -13.05 -20.96
CA LEU A 265 2.81 -12.13 -20.18
C LEU A 265 1.34 -12.20 -20.59
N ARG A 266 1.06 -12.30 -21.91
CA ARG A 266 -0.31 -12.49 -22.40
C ARG A 266 -0.88 -13.85 -22.04
N GLU A 267 -0.04 -14.87 -21.95
CA GLU A 267 -0.47 -16.20 -21.45
C GLU A 267 -0.90 -16.11 -19.99
N ILE A 268 -0.18 -15.37 -19.14
CA ILE A 268 -0.57 -15.09 -17.75
C ILE A 268 -1.94 -14.41 -17.69
N CYS A 269 -2.15 -13.31 -18.44
CA CYS A 269 -3.45 -12.61 -18.45
C CYS A 269 -4.64 -13.52 -18.82
N MET A 270 -4.41 -14.61 -19.56
CA MET A 270 -5.45 -15.54 -20.01
C MET A 270 -5.56 -16.82 -19.15
N ASP A 271 -4.60 -17.07 -18.25
CA ASP A 271 -4.61 -18.27 -17.41
C ASP A 271 -5.57 -18.08 -16.24
N GLN A 272 -6.77 -18.66 -16.33
CA GLN A 272 -7.77 -18.62 -15.25
C GLN A 272 -7.36 -19.36 -13.96
N LYS A 273 -6.21 -20.04 -13.95
CA LYS A 273 -5.60 -20.54 -12.71
C LYS A 273 -4.75 -19.51 -12.00
N CYS A 274 -4.42 -18.42 -12.68
CA CYS A 274 -3.80 -17.26 -12.09
C CYS A 274 -4.88 -16.41 -11.43
N ASP A 275 -4.58 -15.89 -10.24
CA ASP A 275 -5.49 -14.99 -9.53
C ASP A 275 -5.79 -13.74 -10.38
N TRP A 276 -7.01 -13.23 -10.27
CA TRP A 276 -7.47 -12.08 -11.06
C TRP A 276 -6.63 -10.83 -10.78
N PHE A 277 -6.12 -10.65 -9.55
CA PHE A 277 -5.29 -9.52 -9.16
C PHE A 277 -3.97 -9.52 -9.93
N MET A 278 -3.30 -10.67 -10.00
CA MET A 278 -2.06 -10.79 -10.78
C MET A 278 -2.33 -10.61 -12.28
N ARG A 279 -3.39 -11.22 -12.81
CA ARG A 279 -3.73 -11.13 -14.25
C ARG A 279 -3.99 -9.70 -14.70
N THR A 280 -4.62 -8.88 -13.86
CA THR A 280 -4.94 -7.47 -14.12
C THR A 280 -3.69 -6.60 -14.01
N ASN A 281 -2.85 -6.77 -12.98
CA ASN A 281 -1.55 -6.09 -12.88
C ASN A 281 -0.65 -6.37 -14.10
N ILE A 282 -0.64 -7.62 -14.61
CA ILE A 282 0.10 -7.96 -15.83
C ILE A 282 -0.55 -7.41 -17.10
N MET A 283 -1.87 -7.21 -17.13
CA MET A 283 -2.55 -6.52 -18.23
C MET A 283 -2.02 -5.09 -18.40
N GLU A 284 -1.88 -4.34 -17.31
CA GLU A 284 -1.31 -2.99 -17.33
C GLU A 284 0.10 -3.00 -17.96
N ALA A 285 0.94 -3.98 -17.60
CA ALA A 285 2.29 -4.09 -18.14
C ALA A 285 2.30 -4.43 -19.65
N VAL A 286 1.38 -5.28 -20.10
CA VAL A 286 1.21 -5.59 -21.52
C VAL A 286 0.74 -4.35 -22.30
N LEU A 287 -0.18 -3.56 -21.74
CA LEU A 287 -0.64 -2.29 -22.32
C LEU A 287 0.49 -1.25 -22.38
N ALA A 288 1.28 -1.10 -21.30
CA ALA A 288 2.42 -0.19 -21.25
C ALA A 288 3.48 -0.53 -22.33
N LEU A 289 3.82 -1.81 -22.48
CA LEU A 289 4.73 -2.27 -23.52
C LEU A 289 4.18 -2.02 -24.93
N ALA A 290 2.88 -2.25 -25.15
CA ALA A 290 2.24 -1.97 -26.43
C ALA A 290 2.24 -0.47 -26.75
N HIS A 291 1.96 0.39 -25.76
CA HIS A 291 2.03 1.84 -25.87
C HIS A 291 3.44 2.28 -26.32
N GLN A 292 4.50 1.82 -25.64
CA GLN A 292 5.88 2.19 -25.97
C GLN A 292 6.30 1.78 -27.39
N ARG A 293 5.72 0.70 -27.93
CA ARG A 293 6.05 0.13 -29.25
C ARG A 293 5.27 0.77 -30.40
N GLY A 294 4.19 1.49 -30.09
CA GLY A 294 3.50 2.39 -31.00
C GLY A 294 2.04 2.03 -31.24
N GLU A 295 1.35 2.97 -31.89
CA GLU A 295 -0.10 2.98 -32.05
C GLU A 295 -0.70 1.67 -32.60
N THR A 296 -0.06 1.02 -33.58
CA THR A 296 -0.61 -0.23 -34.15
C THR A 296 -0.68 -1.37 -33.14
N GLU A 297 0.36 -1.54 -32.30
CA GLU A 297 0.39 -2.60 -31.29
C GLU A 297 -0.52 -2.26 -30.11
N LEU A 298 -0.58 -0.97 -29.74
CA LEU A 298 -1.51 -0.47 -28.72
C LEU A 298 -2.96 -0.73 -29.10
N GLU A 299 -3.40 -0.35 -30.30
CA GLU A 299 -4.79 -0.55 -30.74
C GLU A 299 -5.19 -2.04 -30.76
N GLN A 300 -4.27 -2.92 -31.19
CA GLN A 300 -4.50 -4.38 -31.16
C GLN A 300 -4.60 -4.94 -29.74
N THR A 301 -3.80 -4.39 -28.82
CA THR A 301 -3.78 -4.82 -27.42
C THR A 301 -5.03 -4.34 -26.68
N LEU A 302 -5.46 -3.10 -26.91
CA LEU A 302 -6.73 -2.57 -26.40
C LEU A 302 -7.94 -3.38 -26.88
N ASP A 303 -7.97 -3.73 -28.17
CA ASP A 303 -9.05 -4.56 -28.71
C ASP A 303 -9.05 -5.99 -28.15
N TRP A 304 -7.89 -6.49 -27.76
CA TRP A 304 -7.78 -7.78 -27.07
C TRP A 304 -8.22 -7.69 -25.60
N ALA A 305 -7.80 -6.66 -24.86
CA ALA A 305 -8.27 -6.40 -23.50
C ALA A 305 -9.81 -6.25 -23.46
N ALA A 306 -10.39 -5.54 -24.42
CA ALA A 306 -11.84 -5.42 -24.57
C ALA A 306 -12.54 -6.76 -24.84
N GLN A 307 -11.88 -7.73 -25.49
CA GLN A 307 -12.43 -9.08 -25.66
C GLN A 307 -12.49 -9.85 -24.34
N ILE A 308 -11.51 -9.65 -23.44
CA ILE A 308 -11.51 -10.25 -22.10
C ILE A 308 -12.66 -9.64 -21.28
N VAL A 309 -12.79 -8.31 -21.27
CA VAL A 309 -13.90 -7.59 -20.59
C VAL A 309 -15.27 -8.04 -21.12
N ALA A 310 -15.38 -8.33 -22.42
CA ALA A 310 -16.62 -8.79 -23.04
C ALA A 310 -16.98 -10.26 -22.71
N ASN A 311 -16.03 -11.05 -22.22
CA ASN A 311 -16.26 -12.46 -21.88
C ASN A 311 -17.09 -12.57 -20.59
N GLU A 312 -18.33 -13.06 -20.69
CA GLU A 312 -19.20 -13.19 -19.51
C GLU A 312 -18.83 -14.39 -18.61
N ASP A 313 -17.97 -15.30 -19.09
CA ASP A 313 -17.42 -16.42 -18.31
C ASP A 313 -16.11 -16.04 -17.59
N GLU A 314 -15.63 -14.81 -17.76
CA GLU A 314 -14.47 -14.29 -17.05
C GLU A 314 -14.85 -13.78 -15.66
N ASP A 315 -13.88 -13.82 -14.74
CA ASP A 315 -14.01 -13.28 -13.40
C ASP A 315 -14.48 -11.82 -13.41
N TRP A 316 -15.39 -11.48 -12.49
CA TRP A 316 -16.06 -10.18 -12.49
C TRP A 316 -15.08 -9.02 -12.18
N ASP A 317 -14.20 -9.20 -11.20
CA ASP A 317 -13.24 -8.19 -10.78
C ASP A 317 -12.12 -8.03 -11.82
N CYS A 318 -11.69 -9.13 -12.42
CA CYS A 318 -10.81 -9.11 -13.59
C CYS A 318 -11.38 -8.24 -14.72
N ARG A 319 -12.66 -8.43 -15.05
CA ARG A 319 -13.33 -7.64 -16.10
C ARG A 319 -13.46 -6.17 -15.72
N LEU A 320 -13.73 -5.86 -14.46
CA LEU A 320 -13.85 -4.48 -13.99
C LEU A 320 -12.51 -3.75 -14.03
N LEU A 321 -11.44 -4.35 -13.53
CA LEU A 321 -10.12 -3.72 -13.56
C LEU A 321 -9.60 -3.54 -14.99
N ILE A 322 -9.73 -4.53 -15.87
CA ILE A 322 -9.33 -4.36 -17.27
C ILE A 322 -10.19 -3.30 -17.97
N ALA A 323 -11.48 -3.18 -17.59
CA ALA A 323 -12.33 -2.10 -18.11
C ALA A 323 -11.91 -0.72 -17.60
N ASN A 324 -11.40 -0.64 -16.36
CA ASN A 324 -10.79 0.57 -15.81
C ASN A 324 -9.52 0.94 -16.60
N ASP A 325 -8.65 -0.03 -16.91
CA ASP A 325 -7.48 0.22 -17.78
C ASP A 325 -7.90 0.76 -19.15
N LEU A 326 -9.00 0.28 -19.72
CA LEU A 326 -9.52 0.81 -20.99
C LEU A 326 -10.06 2.24 -20.89
N LEU A 327 -10.38 2.75 -19.69
CA LEU A 327 -10.73 4.16 -19.50
C LEU A 327 -9.53 5.08 -19.63
N ASP A 328 -8.34 4.60 -19.25
CA ASP A 328 -7.08 5.32 -19.46
C ASP A 328 -6.71 5.45 -20.95
N TYR A 329 -7.31 4.61 -21.80
CA TYR A 329 -7.14 4.59 -23.25
C TYR A 329 -8.48 4.71 -23.98
N PRO A 330 -9.18 5.84 -23.89
CA PRO A 330 -10.57 5.94 -24.31
C PRO A 330 -10.70 5.73 -25.83
N ARG A 331 -11.52 4.75 -26.23
CA ARG A 331 -11.87 4.49 -27.64
C ARG A 331 -13.38 4.32 -27.77
N ASP A 332 -14.01 5.10 -28.66
CA ASP A 332 -15.48 5.09 -28.86
C ASP A 332 -16.08 3.69 -29.06
N ARG A 333 -15.32 2.78 -29.68
CA ARG A 333 -15.73 1.39 -29.93
C ARG A 333 -15.83 0.53 -28.66
N HIS A 334 -15.14 0.90 -27.58
CA HIS A 334 -15.19 0.19 -26.28
C HIS A 334 -16.21 0.81 -25.32
N ARG A 335 -16.62 2.07 -25.52
CA ARG A 335 -17.51 2.82 -24.62
C ARG A 335 -18.77 2.07 -24.19
N ALA A 336 -19.47 1.49 -25.15
CA ALA A 336 -20.73 0.79 -24.89
C ALA A 336 -20.55 -0.45 -24.00
N LEU A 337 -19.39 -1.12 -24.10
CA LEU A 337 -19.04 -2.23 -23.25
C LEU A 337 -18.77 -1.75 -21.82
N ILE A 338 -17.96 -0.71 -21.66
CA ILE A 338 -17.60 -0.14 -20.34
C ILE A 338 -18.83 0.41 -19.62
N SER A 339 -19.70 1.18 -20.30
CA SER A 339 -20.97 1.65 -19.71
C SER A 339 -21.90 0.51 -19.28
N LYS A 340 -21.89 -0.64 -19.98
CA LYS A 340 -22.66 -1.83 -19.57
C LYS A 340 -22.12 -2.42 -18.26
N LEU A 341 -20.80 -2.40 -18.06
CA LEU A 341 -20.18 -2.85 -16.80
C LEU A 341 -20.50 -1.87 -15.67
N ALA A 342 -20.31 -0.57 -15.87
CA ALA A 342 -20.65 0.46 -14.86
C ALA A 342 -22.09 0.33 -14.36
N ALA A 343 -23.05 0.14 -15.28
CA ALA A 343 -24.46 -0.01 -14.93
C ALA A 343 -24.80 -1.33 -14.18
N ARG A 344 -23.88 -2.29 -14.14
CA ARG A 344 -24.04 -3.58 -13.45
C ARG A 344 -23.32 -3.62 -12.10
N GLN A 345 -22.41 -2.69 -11.82
CA GLN A 345 -21.75 -2.60 -10.52
C GLN A 345 -22.80 -2.36 -9.42
N ASN A 346 -22.62 -2.95 -8.25
CA ASN A 346 -23.48 -2.79 -7.07
C ASN A 346 -22.63 -2.95 -5.79
N GLY A 347 -23.14 -2.48 -4.65
CA GLY A 347 -22.41 -2.49 -3.37
C GLY A 347 -21.70 -1.17 -3.05
N LEU A 348 -20.92 -1.16 -1.97
CA LEU A 348 -20.03 -0.05 -1.59
C LEU A 348 -18.74 -0.12 -2.42
N GLY A 349 -18.33 1.02 -2.98
CA GLY A 349 -17.14 1.13 -3.82
C GLY A 349 -17.39 0.73 -5.28
N PHE A 350 -17.37 1.72 -6.18
CA PHE A 350 -17.35 1.47 -7.63
C PHE A 350 -15.93 1.63 -8.13
N HIS A 351 -15.47 0.73 -9.01
CA HIS A 351 -14.19 0.93 -9.69
C HIS A 351 -14.24 2.14 -10.63
N PHE A 352 -15.41 2.39 -11.23
CA PHE A 352 -15.69 3.57 -12.06
C PHE A 352 -17.20 3.73 -12.27
N ASP A 353 -17.65 4.95 -12.54
CA ASP A 353 -19.04 5.28 -12.84
C ASP A 353 -19.23 5.97 -14.21
N GLU A 354 -20.47 6.38 -14.53
CA GLU A 354 -20.77 7.07 -15.79
C GLU A 354 -20.16 8.47 -15.87
N LYS A 355 -19.82 9.12 -14.74
CA LYS A 355 -19.07 10.39 -14.73
C LYS A 355 -17.62 10.14 -15.10
N ASP A 356 -17.00 9.09 -14.59
CA ASP A 356 -15.62 8.72 -14.97
C ASP A 356 -15.54 8.40 -16.46
N ILE A 357 -16.48 7.59 -16.97
CA ILE A 357 -16.62 7.33 -18.41
C ILE A 357 -16.80 8.64 -19.18
N SER A 358 -17.69 9.52 -18.72
CA SER A 358 -17.93 10.80 -19.41
C SER A 358 -16.69 11.69 -19.42
N LYS A 359 -15.91 11.72 -18.33
CA LYS A 359 -14.68 12.48 -18.20
C LYS A 359 -13.59 11.93 -19.13
N ALA A 360 -13.30 10.63 -19.05
CA ALA A 360 -12.28 9.98 -19.87
C ALA A 360 -12.53 10.19 -21.38
N TYR A 361 -13.78 10.03 -21.83
CA TYR A 361 -14.13 10.21 -23.25
C TYR A 361 -14.25 11.68 -23.69
N ALA A 362 -14.49 12.60 -22.76
CA ALA A 362 -14.45 14.03 -23.05
C ALA A 362 -13.01 14.53 -23.20
N ASP A 363 -12.09 14.03 -22.37
CA ASP A 363 -10.66 14.32 -22.46
C ASP A 363 -10.05 13.70 -23.72
N GLY A 364 -10.42 12.44 -24.02
CA GLY A 364 -10.08 11.74 -25.25
C GLY A 364 -8.58 11.51 -25.47
N LYS A 365 -7.81 11.52 -24.38
CA LYS A 365 -6.36 11.34 -24.37
C LYS A 365 -6.00 10.04 -23.68
N ASP A 366 -4.94 9.41 -24.17
CA ASP A 366 -4.33 8.29 -23.48
C ASP A 366 -3.59 8.82 -22.25
N THR A 367 -4.04 8.42 -21.06
CA THR A 367 -3.48 8.80 -19.75
C THR A 367 -3.30 7.55 -18.90
N PRO A 368 -2.26 6.74 -19.18
CA PRO A 368 -2.08 5.45 -18.52
C PRO A 368 -1.93 5.60 -17.01
N GLY A 369 -2.81 4.95 -16.23
CA GLY A 369 -2.81 5.04 -14.77
C GLY A 369 -1.50 4.56 -14.13
N TRP A 370 -0.82 3.60 -14.75
CA TRP A 370 0.46 3.07 -14.27
C TRP A 370 1.61 4.09 -14.25
N GLU A 371 1.51 5.22 -14.97
CA GLU A 371 2.58 6.24 -14.97
C GLU A 371 2.84 6.81 -13.56
N ARG A 372 1.87 6.73 -12.64
CA ARG A 372 2.05 7.07 -11.22
C ARG A 372 2.97 6.12 -10.45
N PHE A 373 3.19 4.92 -10.97
CA PHE A 373 4.05 3.87 -10.40
C PHE A 373 5.30 3.63 -11.25
N ASN A 374 5.84 4.68 -11.88
CA ASN A 374 6.94 4.54 -12.83
C ASN A 374 8.33 4.37 -12.19
N ASN A 375 8.46 4.52 -10.87
CA ASN A 375 9.73 4.50 -10.16
C ASN A 375 9.71 3.60 -8.90
N PRO A 376 9.65 2.27 -9.08
CA PRO A 376 9.71 1.32 -7.96
C PRO A 376 11.02 1.41 -7.16
N TRP A 377 12.08 1.98 -7.72
CA TRP A 377 13.40 2.01 -7.09
C TRP A 377 13.61 3.12 -6.08
N ASP A 378 12.66 4.05 -5.91
CA ASP A 378 12.65 4.99 -4.78
C ASP A 378 12.54 4.24 -3.45
N PHE A 379 12.09 2.97 -3.48
CA PHE A 379 12.22 2.05 -2.36
C PHE A 379 13.62 2.12 -1.71
N TYR A 380 14.70 2.25 -2.49
CA TYR A 380 16.08 2.23 -2.01
C TYR A 380 16.62 3.60 -1.58
N ASP A 381 15.82 4.65 -1.66
CA ASP A 381 16.22 5.97 -1.22
C ASP A 381 16.30 6.01 0.30
N ASN A 382 17.35 6.64 0.83
CA ASN A 382 17.56 6.74 2.27
C ASN A 382 16.34 7.30 3.00
N LYS A 383 15.63 8.26 2.39
CA LYS A 383 14.41 8.82 2.96
C LYS A 383 13.30 7.77 3.03
N GLN A 384 13.08 7.01 1.97
CA GLN A 384 12.03 5.98 1.95
C GLN A 384 12.35 4.82 2.89
N ILE A 385 13.63 4.45 3.03
CA ILE A 385 14.10 3.49 4.04
C ILE A 385 13.78 4.03 5.44
N ILE A 386 14.15 5.28 5.75
CA ILE A 386 13.86 5.88 7.06
C ILE A 386 12.36 5.91 7.34
N ASN A 387 11.55 6.34 6.36
CA ASN A 387 10.10 6.42 6.51
C ASN A 387 9.49 5.04 6.82
N ARG A 388 9.89 3.99 6.08
CA ARG A 388 9.40 2.63 6.35
C ARG A 388 9.82 2.14 7.73
N GLN A 389 11.05 2.41 8.13
CA GLN A 389 11.59 2.00 9.43
C GLN A 389 10.92 2.75 10.58
N SER A 390 10.59 4.03 10.40
CA SER A 390 9.78 4.79 11.35
C SER A 390 8.37 4.23 11.44
N ARG A 391 7.73 3.92 10.30
CA ARG A 391 6.41 3.28 10.29
C ARG A 391 6.41 1.95 11.02
N TRP A 392 7.42 1.09 10.82
CA TRP A 392 7.53 -0.16 11.57
C TRP A 392 7.77 0.05 13.05
N GLN A 393 8.53 1.06 13.42
CA GLN A 393 8.71 1.42 14.84
C GLN A 393 7.41 1.92 15.46
N GLU A 394 6.58 2.63 14.70
CA GLU A 394 5.25 3.09 15.11
C GLU A 394 4.28 1.92 15.21
N GLU A 395 4.20 1.06 14.20
CA GLU A 395 3.41 -0.18 14.19
C GLU A 395 3.84 -1.12 15.33
N ASP A 396 5.14 -1.33 15.54
CA ASP A 396 5.67 -2.13 16.66
C ASP A 396 5.35 -1.48 18.01
N GLN A 397 5.34 -0.14 18.09
CA GLN A 397 4.96 0.59 19.30
C GLN A 397 3.46 0.55 19.55
N GLU A 398 2.64 0.62 18.51
CA GLU A 398 1.19 0.45 18.57
C GLU A 398 0.84 -0.98 18.96
N ASP A 399 1.53 -1.98 18.39
CA ASP A 399 1.47 -3.38 18.79
C ASP A 399 2.03 -3.59 20.20
N ASP A 400 3.01 -2.80 20.67
CA ASP A 400 3.49 -2.83 22.05
C ASP A 400 2.55 -2.10 23.02
N ILE A 401 1.83 -1.09 22.56
CA ILE A 401 0.76 -0.43 23.31
C ILE A 401 -0.42 -1.39 23.37
N ASP A 402 -0.77 -2.06 22.28
CA ASP A 402 -1.83 -3.05 22.23
C ASP A 402 -1.41 -4.34 22.94
N SER A 403 -0.12 -4.72 22.97
CA SER A 403 0.39 -5.84 23.77
C SER A 403 0.53 -5.50 25.26
N ASN A 404 0.83 -4.24 25.62
CA ASN A 404 0.72 -3.74 26.99
C ASN A 404 -0.73 -3.46 27.40
N THR A 405 -1.64 -3.33 26.43
CA THR A 405 -3.10 -3.31 26.66
C THR A 405 -3.68 -4.73 26.65
N ILE A 406 -2.96 -5.70 26.06
CA ILE A 406 -3.24 -7.13 26.04
C ILE A 406 -2.22 -7.86 26.92
N ASP A 407 -2.12 -7.39 28.16
CA ASP A 407 -1.90 -8.28 29.31
C ASP A 407 -3.23 -8.97 29.72
N ILE A 408 -4.05 -9.30 28.72
CA ILE A 408 -5.18 -10.24 28.79
C ILE A 408 -5.21 -11.13 27.52
N MET A 409 -4.32 -12.15 27.52
CA MET A 409 -4.56 -13.55 27.08
C MET A 409 -4.34 -13.99 25.61
N ASP A 410 -3.13 -14.48 25.30
CA ASP A 410 -2.74 -15.90 25.03
C ASP A 410 -3.66 -16.81 24.14
N GLY A 411 -3.38 -16.89 22.82
CA GLY A 411 -2.97 -18.13 22.12
C GLY A 411 -3.93 -18.93 21.19
N GLU A 412 -3.60 -18.91 19.88
CA GLU A 412 -3.53 -19.94 18.81
C GLU A 412 -4.67 -20.96 18.48
N SER A 413 -5.02 -21.01 17.17
CA SER A 413 -5.35 -22.10 16.19
C SER A 413 -5.87 -23.50 16.69
N ASP A 414 -6.73 -24.32 16.03
CA ASP A 414 -7.02 -24.62 14.62
C ASP A 414 -8.37 -25.40 14.43
N HIS A 415 -8.97 -25.18 13.25
CA HIS A 415 -9.84 -25.99 12.36
C HIS A 415 -11.20 -26.65 12.72
N TYR A 416 -12.11 -26.44 11.75
CA TYR A 416 -13.51 -26.83 11.50
C TYR A 416 -13.78 -28.35 11.54
N ASP A 417 -14.94 -28.82 12.02
CA ASP A 417 -16.12 -29.00 11.17
C ASP A 417 -17.48 -28.67 11.82
N GLN A 418 -18.38 -28.18 10.97
CA GLN A 418 -19.70 -27.59 11.22
C GLN A 418 -20.74 -28.56 11.81
N ILE A 419 -21.40 -28.16 12.90
CA ILE A 419 -22.88 -28.14 13.05
C ILE A 419 -23.26 -27.00 14.02
N THR A 420 -24.11 -26.06 13.57
CA THR A 420 -24.50 -24.84 14.28
C THR A 420 -25.40 -25.13 15.49
N TYR A 421 -24.92 -24.82 16.69
CA TYR A 421 -25.65 -24.84 17.96
C TYR A 421 -25.37 -23.56 18.74
N GLN A 422 -26.39 -22.74 18.96
CA GLN A 422 -26.33 -21.50 19.74
C GLN A 422 -26.51 -21.83 21.23
N ARG A 423 -25.58 -21.37 22.09
CA ARG A 423 -25.55 -21.65 23.54
C ARG A 423 -25.98 -20.42 24.34
N ASP A 424 -26.80 -20.63 25.38
CA ASP A 424 -27.30 -19.59 26.30
C ASP A 424 -26.31 -19.20 27.43
N THR A 425 -25.13 -19.84 27.49
CA THR A 425 -24.07 -19.51 28.44
C THR A 425 -22.74 -19.27 27.73
N PRO A 426 -21.89 -18.36 28.26
CA PRO A 426 -20.58 -18.08 27.66
C PRO A 426 -19.75 -19.35 27.51
N LYS A 427 -19.07 -19.48 26.37
CA LYS A 427 -18.19 -20.59 26.04
C LYS A 427 -17.00 -20.59 27.01
N ILE A 428 -16.92 -21.58 27.92
CA ILE A 428 -15.77 -21.75 28.83
C ILE A 428 -14.51 -22.01 27.98
N GLY A 429 -13.55 -21.10 28.03
CA GLY A 429 -12.30 -21.11 27.28
C GLY A 429 -11.32 -22.17 27.78
N ARG A 430 -10.44 -22.65 26.89
CA ARG A 430 -9.41 -23.68 27.17
C ARG A 430 -8.54 -23.32 28.40
N ASN A 431 -8.28 -22.03 28.58
CA ASN A 431 -7.42 -21.49 29.63
C ASN A 431 -8.18 -21.02 30.88
N ASP A 432 -9.51 -20.98 30.84
CA ASP A 432 -10.34 -20.55 31.97
C ASP A 432 -10.17 -21.49 33.16
N PRO A 433 -10.40 -21.01 34.39
CA PRO A 433 -10.53 -21.87 35.55
C PRO A 433 -11.53 -22.99 35.25
N CYS A 434 -11.12 -24.24 35.46
CA CYS A 434 -12.04 -25.36 35.28
C CYS A 434 -13.27 -25.14 36.19
N PRO A 435 -14.51 -25.20 35.66
CA PRO A 435 -15.74 -25.02 36.43
C PRO A 435 -15.97 -26.13 37.47
N CYS A 436 -15.09 -27.14 37.49
CA CYS A 436 -15.05 -28.23 38.44
C CYS A 436 -14.33 -27.87 39.77
N ASP A 437 -13.99 -26.59 39.99
CA ASP A 437 -13.30 -26.06 41.17
C ASP A 437 -11.97 -26.75 41.51
N SER A 438 -11.32 -27.35 40.51
CA SER A 438 -10.06 -28.08 40.70
C SER A 438 -8.84 -27.17 40.87
N GLY A 439 -9.00 -25.85 40.70
CA GLY A 439 -7.92 -24.86 40.76
C GLY A 439 -6.94 -24.92 39.59
N LYS A 440 -7.29 -25.61 38.49
CA LYS A 440 -6.47 -25.75 37.27
C LYS A 440 -7.20 -25.17 36.05
N LYS A 441 -6.45 -24.71 35.05
CA LYS A 441 -7.00 -24.32 33.73
C LYS A 441 -7.79 -25.49 33.11
N TYR A 442 -8.93 -25.23 32.47
CA TYR A 442 -9.85 -26.22 31.92
C TYR A 442 -9.14 -27.25 31.02
N LYS A 443 -8.17 -26.81 30.20
CA LYS A 443 -7.29 -27.65 29.36
C LYS A 443 -6.47 -28.70 30.10
N LYS A 444 -6.11 -28.43 31.36
CA LYS A 444 -5.30 -29.32 32.20
C LYS A 444 -6.14 -30.08 33.25
N CYS A 445 -7.47 -30.00 33.15
CA CYS A 445 -8.40 -30.69 34.05
C CYS A 445 -9.48 -31.51 33.33
N CYS A 446 -10.66 -30.94 33.08
CA CYS A 446 -11.80 -31.69 32.54
C CYS A 446 -11.68 -31.94 31.03
N MET A 447 -10.98 -31.09 30.29
CA MET A 447 -10.83 -31.21 28.83
C MET A 447 -9.96 -32.41 28.41
N GLY A 448 -8.99 -32.81 29.23
CA GLY A 448 -8.10 -33.95 28.94
C GLY A 448 -8.69 -35.34 29.26
N LYS A 449 -9.94 -35.41 29.76
CA LYS A 449 -10.57 -36.69 30.17
C LYS A 449 -11.51 -37.30 29.12
N GLU A 450 -11.80 -36.60 28.02
CA GLU A 450 -12.78 -37.04 27.01
C GLU A 450 -12.19 -37.85 25.84
N GLN A 451 -10.90 -38.20 25.84
CA GLN A 451 -10.30 -39.11 24.84
C GLN A 451 -10.40 -40.61 25.20
N ILE A 452 -11.16 -41.00 26.24
CA ILE A 452 -11.45 -42.41 26.56
C ILE A 452 -12.95 -42.57 26.87
N MET A 453 -13.77 -42.64 25.82
CA MET A 453 -14.93 -43.53 25.62
C MET A 453 -15.81 -43.02 24.49
#